data_AF-W5YLP2-F1
#
_entry.id   AF-W5YLP2-F1
#
_cell.length_a   1.000
_cell.length_b   1.000
_cell.length_c   1.000
_cell.angle_alpha   90.00
_cell.angle_beta   90.00
_cell.angle_gamma   90.00
#
_symmetry.space_group_name_H-M   'P 1'
#
loop_
_entity.id
_entity.type
_entity.pdbx_description
1 polymer ?
#
loop_
_entity_poly.entity_id
_entity_poly.type
_entity_poly.pdbx_seq_one_letter_code
_entity_poly.pdbx_strand_id
1 'polypeptide(L)' 'MSKGESNKQIAYNLNIAETTVKAHVSAILRKLGVHNRVQAILSASDVDFSQYLKR' A
#
# COMPACT_ATOMS: atom_id res chain seq x y z
N MET A 1 -2.66 3.91 -0.87
CA MET A 1 -3.41 3.00 0.04
C MET A 1 -4.03 3.71 1.23
N SER A 2 -3.32 4.63 1.90
CA SER A 2 -3.84 5.43 3.02
C SER A 2 -5.04 6.33 2.69
N LYS A 3 -5.17 6.77 1.43
CA LYS A 3 -6.31 7.57 0.93
C LYS A 3 -7.49 6.73 0.40
N GLY A 4 -7.47 5.40 0.56
CA GLY A 4 -8.55 4.52 0.08
C GLY A 4 -8.60 4.30 -1.45
N GLU A 5 -7.62 4.79 -2.20
CA GLU A 5 -7.53 4.65 -3.67
C GLU A 5 -7.66 3.20 -4.15
N SER A 6 -8.29 3.02 -5.32
CA SER A 6 -8.37 1.72 -5.99
C SER A 6 -7.03 1.37 -6.65
N ASN A 7 -6.78 0.08 -6.88
CA ASN A 7 -5.57 -0.37 -7.59
C ASN A 7 -5.46 0.25 -8.99
N LYS A 8 -6.60 0.48 -9.66
CA LYS A 8 -6.67 1.16 -10.96
C LYS A 8 -6.21 2.62 -10.87
N GLN A 9 -6.60 3.35 -9.82
CA GLN A 9 -6.17 4.73 -9.63
C GLN A 9 -4.68 4.80 -9.30
N ILE A 10 -4.18 3.90 -8.45
CA ILE A 10 -2.75 3.81 -8.13
C ILE A 10 -1.94 3.50 -9.39
N ALA A 11 -2.40 2.54 -10.20
CA ALA A 11 -1.79 2.17 -11.46
C ALA A 11 -1.69 3.36 -12.43
N TYR A 12 -2.80 4.12 -12.55
CA TYR A 12 -2.84 5.34 -13.35
C TYR A 12 -1.86 6.40 -12.83
N ASN A 13 -1.88 6.70 -11.53
CA ASN A 13 -1.03 7.72 -10.92
C ASN A 13 0.47 7.39 -11.03
N LEU A 14 0.81 6.10 -11.02
CA LEU A 14 2.19 5.61 -11.11
C LEU A 14 2.60 5.22 -12.53
N ASN A 15 1.71 5.34 -13.52
CA ASN A 15 1.91 4.91 -14.90
C ASN A 15 2.43 3.45 -15.03
N ILE A 16 1.80 2.53 -14.30
CA ILE A 16 2.10 1.09 -14.31
C ILE A 16 0.84 0.26 -14.50
N ALA A 17 0.98 -1.04 -14.77
CA ALA A 17 -0.15 -1.95 -14.87
C ALA A 17 -0.81 -2.21 -13.50
N GLU A 18 -2.13 -2.39 -13.49
CA GLU A 18 -2.89 -2.74 -12.27
C GLU A 18 -2.42 -4.07 -11.66
N THR A 19 -1.99 -5.02 -12.48
CA THR A 19 -1.41 -6.29 -12.05
C THR A 19 -0.11 -6.09 -11.26
N THR A 20 0.71 -5.11 -11.65
CA THR A 20 1.91 -4.70 -10.90
C THR A 20 1.54 -4.16 -9.53
N VAL A 21 0.52 -3.30 -9.45
CA VAL A 21 0.00 -2.82 -8.16
C VAL A 21 -0.47 -3.99 -7.28
N LYS A 22 -1.23 -4.94 -7.84
CA LYS A 22 -1.68 -6.14 -7.11
C LYS A 22 -0.51 -6.95 -6.54
N ALA A 23 0.54 -7.15 -7.32
CA ALA A 23 1.74 -7.86 -6.86
C ALA A 23 2.41 -7.15 -5.68
N HIS A 24 2.57 -5.82 -5.76
CA HIS A 24 3.12 -5.03 -4.65
C HIS A 24 2.23 -5.07 -3.41
N VAL A 25 0.91 -4.93 -3.56
CA VAL A 25 -0.02 -5.04 -2.44
C VAL A 25 0.11 -6.40 -1.75
N SER A 26 0.09 -7.49 -2.50
CA SER A 26 0.27 -8.84 -1.92
C SER A 26 1.61 -9.00 -1.20
N ALA A 27 2.69 -8.42 -1.74
CA ALA A 27 3.99 -8.44 -1.08
C ALA A 27 4.01 -7.64 0.23
N ILE A 28 3.34 -6.48 0.27
CA ILE A 28 3.19 -5.65 1.48
C ILE A 28 2.39 -6.41 2.53
N LEU A 29 1.25 -6.99 2.17
CA LEU A 29 0.41 -7.78 3.10
C LEU A 29 1.23 -8.93 3.71
N ARG A 30 1.96 -9.67 2.89
CA ARG A 30 2.85 -10.74 3.34
C ARG A 30 3.95 -10.24 4.29
N LYS A 31 4.57 -9.10 3.98
CA LYS A 31 5.64 -8.53 4.81
C LYS A 31 5.14 -8.00 6.16
N LEU A 32 3.89 -7.52 6.19
CA LEU A 32 3.22 -7.08 7.41
C LEU A 32 2.54 -8.22 8.18
N GLY A 33 2.47 -9.43 7.62
CA GLY A 33 1.79 -10.57 8.25
C GLY A 33 0.27 -10.43 8.33
N VAL A 34 -0.34 -9.63 7.47
CA VAL A 34 -1.78 -9.33 7.49
C VAL A 34 -2.48 -9.88 6.25
N HIS A 35 -3.79 -10.14 6.34
CA HIS A 35 -4.54 -10.83 5.28
C HIS A 35 -5.32 -9.88 4.37
N ASN A 36 -5.56 -8.64 4.79
CA ASN A 36 -6.32 -7.69 4.00
C ASN A 36 -5.82 -6.25 4.14
N ARG A 37 -6.24 -5.41 3.20
CA ARG A 37 -5.86 -3.99 3.13
C ARG A 37 -6.27 -3.18 4.36
N VAL A 38 -7.36 -3.54 5.05
CA VAL A 38 -7.82 -2.80 6.23
C VAL A 38 -6.88 -3.07 7.39
N GLN A 39 -6.53 -4.33 7.63
CA GLN A 39 -5.51 -4.72 8.61
C GLN A 39 -4.17 -4.05 8.30
N ALA A 40 -3.76 -4.01 7.03
CA ALA A 40 -2.52 -3.34 6.63
C ALA A 40 -2.54 -1.83 6.92
N ILE A 41 -3.67 -1.16 6.69
CA ILE A 41 -3.84 0.25 7.04
C ILE A 41 -3.71 0.42 8.55
N LEU A 42 -4.43 -0.37 9.35
CA LEU A 42 -4.37 -0.29 10.81
C LEU A 42 -2.96 -0.54 11.35
N SER A 43 -2.26 -1.57 10.88
CA SER A 43 -0.87 -1.86 11.26
C SER A 43 0.11 -0.78 10.84
N ALA A 44 -0.18 -0.06 9.76
CA ALA A 44 0.63 1.04 9.28
C ALA A 44 0.28 2.37 9.97
N SER A 45 -0.93 2.54 10.52
CA SER A 45 -1.35 3.75 11.23
C SER A 45 -0.48 4.04 12.45
N ASP A 46 0.06 3.01 13.09
CA ASP A 46 0.98 3.12 14.23
C ASP A 46 2.42 3.46 13.80
N VAL A 47 2.70 3.43 12.49
CA VAL A 47 4.03 3.70 11.93
C VAL A 47 4.08 5.15 11.46
N ASP A 48 4.92 5.96 12.09
CA ASP A 48 5.20 7.30 11.61
C ASP A 48 6.07 7.26 10.34
N PHE A 49 5.41 7.26 9.17
CA PHE A 49 6.08 7.33 7.87
C PHE A 49 6.73 8.69 7.58
N SER A 50 6.37 9.74 8.33
CA SER A 50 6.92 11.09 8.09
C SER A 50 8.44 11.13 8.35
N GLN A 51 8.94 10.27 9.23
CA GLN A 51 10.37 10.11 9.48
C GLN A 51 11.12 9.51 8.28
N TYR A 52 10.44 8.70 7.47
CA TYR A 52 11.05 8.01 6.31
C TYR A 52 10.92 8.80 5.01
N LEU A 53 9.90 9.66 4.88
CA LEU A 53 9.61 10.44 3.67
C LEU A 53 10.32 11.81 3.63
N LYS A 54 10.98 12.24 4.71
CA LYS A 54 11.71 13.51 4.81
C LYS A 54 13.16 13.45 4.27
N ARG A 55 13.52 12.46 3.46
CA ARG A 55 14.85 12.35 2.84
C ARG A 55 14.84 12.86 1.41
#